data_AF-A0AAQ4EH31-F1
#
_entry.id   AF-A0AAQ4EH31-F1
#
_cell.length_a   1.000
_cell.length_b   1.000
_cell.length_c   1.000
_cell.angle_alpha   90.00
_cell.angle_beta   90.00
_cell.angle_gamma   90.00
#
_symmetry.space_group_name_H-M   'P 1'
#
loop_
_entity.id
_entity.type
_entity.pdbx_description
1 polymer ?
#
loop_
_entity_poly.entity_id
_entity_poly.type
_entity_poly.pdbx_seq_one_letter_code
_entity_poly.pdbx_strand_id
1 'polypeptide(L)'
;MSREELGSTAFEELNNVLRGNLNWPTIYGIGVNIKSGEIFPATFPDKGPELPLRSARHFTGCHEMCDIYDCSLGMMRIGPFNYEPMRGVDLWLSQNDDFILQHLSTSPEVESPMFVMQVRAALKYIQQHPFPGVTVFPDNRPHYFRKDEGGAWIPFCY
;
A
#
# COMPACT_ATOMS: atom_id res chain seq x y z
N MET A 1 17.05 7.74 -28.35
CA MET A 1 16.75 6.43 -27.75
C MET A 1 17.59 6.34 -26.50
N SER A 2 16.99 6.48 -25.31
CA SER A 2 17.69 6.25 -24.04
C SER A 2 18.02 4.76 -23.95
N ARG A 3 19.26 4.43 -23.61
CA ARG A 3 19.68 3.05 -23.40
C ARG A 3 19.34 2.71 -21.94
N GLU A 4 18.52 1.70 -21.73
CA GLU A 4 18.21 1.18 -20.40
C GLU A 4 19.16 0.03 -20.09
N GLU A 5 19.75 0.04 -18.89
CA GLU A 5 20.66 -0.99 -18.42
C GLU A 5 20.07 -1.66 -17.18
N LEU A 6 20.19 -2.99 -17.12
CA LEU A 6 19.69 -3.79 -16.01
C LEU A 6 20.67 -3.71 -14.82
N GLY A 7 20.30 -2.98 -13.77
CA GLY A 7 21.18 -2.76 -12.60
C GLY A 7 21.13 -3.85 -11.52
N SER A 8 19.94 -4.41 -11.22
CA SER A 8 19.75 -5.41 -10.16
C SER A 8 18.63 -6.39 -10.50
N THR A 9 18.80 -7.67 -10.15
CA THR A 9 17.78 -8.73 -10.33
C THR A 9 17.68 -9.60 -9.08
N ALA A 10 16.52 -9.62 -8.44
CA ALA A 10 16.21 -10.48 -7.29
C ALA A 10 14.69 -10.74 -7.24
N PHE A 11 14.18 -11.46 -8.24
CA PHE A 11 12.76 -11.83 -8.35
C PHE A 11 12.63 -13.34 -8.54
N GLU A 12 11.43 -13.88 -8.27
CA GLU A 12 11.09 -15.29 -8.44
C GLU A 12 12.13 -16.23 -7.79
N GLU A 13 12.75 -17.13 -8.56
CA GLU A 13 13.72 -18.12 -8.07
C GLU A 13 14.92 -17.46 -7.36
N LEU A 14 15.37 -16.29 -7.82
CA LEU A 14 16.46 -15.54 -7.20
C LEU A 14 16.06 -14.92 -5.86
N ASN A 15 14.76 -14.82 -5.59
CA ASN A 15 14.21 -14.35 -4.32
C ASN A 15 13.50 -15.47 -3.53
N ASN A 16 13.84 -16.74 -3.76
CA ASN A 16 13.20 -17.87 -3.09
C ASN A 16 14.12 -18.57 -2.08
N VAL A 17 13.55 -19.03 -0.97
CA VAL A 17 14.20 -19.96 -0.05
C VAL A 17 13.20 -21.03 0.42
N LEU A 18 13.59 -22.30 0.34
CA LEU A 18 12.79 -23.41 0.82
C LEU A 18 12.96 -23.56 2.34
N ARG A 19 11.86 -23.47 3.10
CA ARG A 19 11.83 -23.72 4.56
C ARG A 19 10.91 -24.90 4.84
N GLY A 20 11.49 -26.05 5.14
CA GLY A 20 10.75 -27.31 5.15
C GLY A 20 10.28 -27.64 3.73
N ASN A 21 8.96 -27.69 3.52
CA ASN A 21 8.35 -27.93 2.20
C ASN A 21 7.68 -26.69 1.61
N LEU A 22 7.88 -25.52 2.22
CA LEU A 22 7.23 -24.27 1.81
C LEU A 22 8.24 -23.29 1.22
N ASN A 23 7.87 -22.66 0.10
CA ASN A 23 8.65 -21.63 -0.57
C ASN A 23 8.41 -20.28 0.08
N TRP A 24 9.48 -19.59 0.49
CA TRP A 24 9.43 -18.27 1.10
C TRP A 24 10.17 -17.25 0.25
N PRO A 25 9.63 -16.03 0.08
CA PRO A 25 10.43 -14.89 -0.35
C PRO A 25 11.60 -14.65 0.62
N THR A 26 12.80 -14.41 0.08
CA THR A 26 13.98 -14.03 0.87
C THR A 26 13.92 -12.54 1.25
N ILE A 27 13.47 -11.70 0.32
CA ILE A 27 13.38 -10.24 0.41
C ILE A 27 11.91 -9.83 0.21
N TYR A 28 11.32 -9.16 1.21
CA TYR A 28 9.94 -8.65 1.19
C TYR A 28 9.85 -7.15 0.91
N GLY A 29 10.95 -6.43 1.12
CA GLY A 29 11.00 -4.98 0.98
C GLY A 29 12.42 -4.51 0.69
N ILE A 30 12.51 -3.43 -0.07
CA ILE A 30 13.77 -2.78 -0.44
C ILE A 30 13.69 -1.29 -0.15
N GLY A 31 14.81 -0.72 0.27
CA GLY A 31 15.04 0.72 0.34
C GLY A 31 16.00 1.15 -0.77
N VAL A 32 15.85 2.39 -1.23
CA VAL A 32 16.78 3.02 -2.18
C VAL A 32 17.25 4.34 -1.59
N ASN A 33 18.55 4.50 -1.42
CA ASN A 33 19.14 5.77 -1.01
C ASN A 33 19.23 6.70 -2.23
N ILE A 34 18.39 7.72 -2.26
CA ILE A 34 18.30 8.65 -3.40
C ILE A 34 19.59 9.44 -3.68
N LYS A 35 20.49 9.58 -2.71
CA LYS A 35 21.76 10.31 -2.88
C LYS A 35 22.86 9.42 -3.45
N SER A 36 22.98 8.19 -2.97
CA SER A 36 24.03 7.26 -3.39
C SER A 36 23.60 6.30 -4.51
N GLY A 37 22.30 6.11 -4.71
CA GLY A 37 21.75 5.07 -5.59
C GLY A 37 21.79 3.66 -5.00
N GLU A 38 22.25 3.50 -3.75
CA GLU A 38 22.35 2.19 -3.10
C GLU A 38 20.97 1.56 -2.87
N ILE A 39 20.84 0.27 -3.22
CA ILE A 39 19.65 -0.55 -3.00
C ILE A 39 19.96 -1.57 -1.91
N PHE A 40 19.10 -1.67 -0.90
CA PHE A 40 19.31 -2.56 0.25
C PHE A 40 17.98 -3.17 0.74
N PRO A 41 17.99 -4.39 1.33
CA PRO A 41 16.80 -4.96 1.97
C PRO A 41 16.31 -4.09 3.13
N ALA A 42 15.00 -3.86 3.23
CA ALA A 42 14.43 -2.99 4.26
C ALA A 42 13.03 -3.45 4.72
N THR A 43 12.67 -3.07 5.93
CA THR A 43 11.32 -3.23 6.49
C THR A 43 10.80 -1.87 6.95
N PHE A 44 9.53 -1.59 6.71
CA PHE A 44 8.92 -0.29 6.98
C PHE A 44 7.74 -0.44 7.95
N PRO A 45 7.96 -0.26 9.26
CA PRO A 45 6.88 -0.26 10.25
C PRO A 45 5.89 0.90 10.02
N ASP A 46 6.41 2.08 9.70
CA ASP A 46 5.62 3.23 9.24
C ASP A 46 5.56 3.23 7.71
N LYS A 47 4.35 3.05 7.15
CA LYS A 47 4.07 3.02 5.71
C LYS A 47 3.52 4.36 5.18
N GLY A 48 3.60 5.41 6.00
CA GLY A 48 3.15 6.76 5.69
C GLY A 48 1.66 6.97 5.93
N PRO A 49 1.17 8.18 5.58
CA PRO A 49 -0.19 8.62 5.91
C PRO A 49 -1.24 7.81 5.17
N GLU A 50 -2.44 7.78 5.75
CA GLU A 50 -3.68 7.33 5.10
C GLU A 50 -3.58 5.91 4.53
N LEU A 51 -2.83 5.01 5.19
CA LEU A 51 -2.63 3.63 4.72
C LEU A 51 -3.96 2.90 4.48
N PRO A 52 -4.98 2.94 5.38
CA PRO A 52 -6.27 2.30 5.13
C PRO A 52 -7.00 2.86 3.90
N LEU A 53 -7.00 4.19 3.70
CA LEU A 53 -7.59 4.85 2.53
C LEU A 53 -6.89 4.42 1.23
N ARG A 54 -5.56 4.45 1.22
CA ARG A 54 -4.74 4.02 0.07
C ARG A 54 -4.94 2.53 -0.24
N SER A 55 -5.08 1.71 0.79
CA SER A 55 -5.36 0.26 0.65
C SER A 55 -6.78 0.00 0.16
N ALA A 56 -7.76 0.77 0.64
CA ALA A 56 -9.16 0.69 0.22
C ALA A 56 -9.31 0.89 -1.29
N ARG A 57 -8.52 1.80 -1.88
CA ARG A 57 -8.45 1.99 -3.34
C ARG A 57 -8.10 0.69 -4.07
N HIS A 58 -7.17 -0.11 -3.54
CA HIS A 58 -6.74 -1.36 -4.17
C HIS A 58 -7.82 -2.45 -4.07
N PHE A 59 -8.44 -2.59 -2.90
CA PHE A 59 -9.50 -3.60 -2.66
C PHE A 59 -10.81 -3.31 -3.40
N THR A 60 -11.03 -2.08 -3.86
CA THR A 60 -12.24 -1.65 -4.57
C THR A 60 -12.09 -1.62 -6.09
N GLY A 61 -10.99 -2.17 -6.63
CA GLY A 61 -10.80 -2.36 -8.07
C GLY A 61 -10.21 -1.16 -8.81
N CYS A 62 -9.69 -0.14 -8.12
CA CYS A 62 -8.96 0.95 -8.75
C CYS A 62 -7.51 0.49 -9.05
N HIS A 63 -7.34 -0.17 -10.19
CA HIS A 63 -6.07 -0.80 -10.60
C HIS A 63 -5.08 0.15 -11.30
N GLU A 64 -5.49 1.37 -11.63
CA GLU A 64 -4.58 2.35 -12.24
C GLU A 64 -3.42 2.67 -11.29
N MET A 65 -2.20 2.63 -11.81
CA MET A 65 -1.01 3.09 -11.08
C MET A 65 -1.05 4.62 -10.98
N CYS A 66 -0.77 5.15 -9.79
CA CYS A 66 -0.77 6.59 -9.55
C CYS A 66 0.62 7.07 -9.16
N ASP A 67 1.03 8.21 -9.74
CA ASP A 67 2.09 9.02 -9.16
C ASP A 67 1.52 9.80 -7.96
N ILE A 68 2.14 9.60 -6.80
CA ILE A 68 1.66 10.14 -5.51
C ILE A 68 2.60 11.18 -4.92
N TYR A 69 3.73 11.51 -5.55
CA TYR A 69 4.73 12.42 -4.99
C TYR A 69 5.21 13.45 -5.99
N ASP A 70 4.89 14.71 -5.73
CA ASP A 70 5.46 15.84 -6.46
C ASP A 70 6.83 16.18 -5.87
N CYS A 71 7.90 15.78 -6.56
CA CYS A 71 9.27 16.02 -6.13
C CYS A 71 9.67 17.49 -6.24
N SER A 72 9.03 18.29 -7.11
CA SER A 72 9.32 19.72 -7.25
C SER A 72 8.80 20.51 -6.05
N LEU A 73 7.69 20.04 -5.46
CA LEU A 73 7.07 20.65 -4.28
C LEU A 73 7.38 19.93 -2.97
N GLY A 74 8.08 18.78 -3.03
CA GLY A 74 8.38 17.95 -1.87
C GLY A 74 7.13 17.41 -1.18
N MET A 75 6.07 17.12 -1.94
CA MET A 75 4.72 16.94 -1.42
C MET A 75 4.09 15.64 -1.90
N MET A 76 3.52 14.88 -0.97
CA MET A 76 2.70 13.71 -1.29
C MET A 76 1.26 14.16 -1.54
N ARG A 77 0.62 13.60 -2.58
CA ARG A 77 -0.78 13.80 -2.92
C ARG A 77 -1.52 12.46 -2.89
N ILE A 78 -2.62 12.41 -2.16
CA ILE A 78 -3.52 11.25 -2.11
C ILE A 78 -4.87 11.66 -2.66
N GLY A 79 -5.27 10.99 -3.75
CA GLY A 79 -6.56 11.21 -4.41
C GLY A 79 -6.65 12.51 -5.24
N PRO A 80 -7.86 13.05 -5.44
CA PRO A 80 -9.13 12.42 -5.08
C PRO A 80 -9.33 11.14 -5.90
N PHE A 81 -10.08 10.18 -5.36
CA PHE A 81 -10.58 9.04 -6.12
C PHE A 81 -11.96 8.67 -5.60
N ASN A 82 -12.71 7.94 -6.42
CA ASN A 82 -13.98 7.37 -6.02
C ASN A 82 -14.01 5.87 -6.34
N TYR A 83 -14.87 5.13 -5.66
CA TYR A 83 -15.17 3.74 -5.96
C TYR A 83 -16.64 3.45 -5.70
N GLU A 84 -17.13 2.35 -6.26
CA GLU A 84 -18.45 1.83 -5.93
C GLU A 84 -18.44 1.15 -4.55
N PRO A 85 -19.56 1.23 -3.78
CA PRO A 85 -19.66 0.54 -2.51
C PRO A 85 -19.38 -0.96 -2.64
N MET A 86 -18.46 -1.45 -1.81
CA MET A 86 -18.13 -2.88 -1.79
C MET A 86 -19.31 -3.70 -1.26
N ARG A 87 -19.86 -4.56 -2.10
CA ARG A 87 -20.92 -5.49 -1.70
C ARG A 87 -20.37 -6.49 -0.68
N GLY A 88 -21.10 -6.68 0.41
CA GLY A 88 -20.76 -7.68 1.42
C GLY A 88 -19.54 -7.34 2.27
N VAL A 89 -19.12 -6.08 2.35
CA VAL A 89 -18.01 -5.67 3.24
C VAL A 89 -18.24 -6.10 4.70
N ASP A 90 -19.49 -6.05 5.17
CA ASP A 90 -19.88 -6.55 6.50
C ASP A 90 -19.65 -8.06 6.64
N LEU A 91 -19.96 -8.83 5.59
CA LEU A 91 -19.75 -10.28 5.57
C LEU A 91 -18.26 -10.60 5.68
N TRP A 92 -17.41 -9.89 4.93
CA TRP A 92 -15.96 -10.02 5.02
C TRP A 92 -15.42 -9.68 6.41
N LEU A 93 -15.88 -8.56 6.99
CA LEU A 93 -15.47 -8.15 8.33
C LEU A 93 -15.90 -9.15 9.41
N SER A 94 -17.00 -9.88 9.21
CA SER A 94 -17.49 -10.92 10.12
C SER A 94 -16.70 -12.25 10.05
N GLN A 95 -15.91 -12.48 9.00
CA GLN A 95 -15.11 -13.70 8.87
C GLN A 95 -13.97 -13.73 9.88
N ASN A 96 -13.44 -14.92 10.17
CA ASN A 96 -12.23 -15.07 10.97
C ASN A 96 -10.96 -14.73 10.18
N ASP A 97 -9.83 -14.64 10.88
CA ASP A 97 -8.57 -14.21 10.27
C ASP A 97 -8.04 -15.21 9.24
N ASP A 98 -8.19 -16.51 9.49
CA ASP A 98 -7.77 -17.57 8.55
C ASP A 98 -8.54 -17.48 7.24
N PHE A 99 -9.86 -17.23 7.29
CA PHE A 99 -10.69 -17.07 6.11
C PHE A 99 -10.28 -15.84 5.31
N ILE A 100 -10.02 -14.72 5.97
CA ILE A 100 -9.52 -13.50 5.32
C ILE A 100 -8.18 -13.77 4.65
N LEU A 101 -7.26 -14.41 5.36
CA LEU A 101 -5.93 -14.72 4.84
C LEU A 101 -6.02 -15.62 3.60
N GLN A 102 -6.80 -16.69 3.65
CA GLN A 102 -6.92 -17.65 2.56
C GLN A 102 -7.62 -17.09 1.31
N HIS A 103 -8.53 -16.13 1.46
CA HIS A 103 -9.33 -15.63 0.33
C HIS A 103 -8.89 -14.27 -0.20
N LEU A 104 -8.13 -13.48 0.59
CA LEU A 104 -7.70 -12.13 0.20
C LEU A 104 -6.18 -11.98 0.04
N SER A 105 -5.38 -13.03 0.35
CA SER A 105 -3.96 -13.10 -0.01
C SER A 105 -3.74 -13.91 -1.28
N THR A 106 -2.72 -13.55 -2.05
CA THR A 106 -2.21 -14.37 -3.16
C THR A 106 -1.25 -15.48 -2.71
N SER A 107 -0.75 -15.41 -1.47
CA SER A 107 0.23 -16.34 -0.90
C SER A 107 0.03 -16.51 0.61
N PRO A 108 -1.11 -17.11 1.05
CA PRO A 108 -1.54 -17.14 2.45
C PRO A 108 -0.50 -17.66 3.46
N GLU A 109 0.33 -18.62 3.04
CA GLU A 109 1.27 -19.33 3.91
C GLU A 109 2.51 -18.50 4.29
N VAL A 110 2.79 -17.42 3.56
CA VAL A 110 4.01 -16.62 3.70
C VAL A 110 3.74 -15.12 3.86
N GLU A 111 2.49 -14.75 4.12
CA GLU A 111 2.15 -13.37 4.42
C GLU A 111 2.77 -12.87 5.73
N SER A 112 2.89 -11.55 5.83
CA SER A 112 3.24 -10.90 7.08
C SER A 112 2.21 -11.23 8.18
N PRO A 113 2.62 -11.38 9.46
CA PRO A 113 1.67 -11.49 10.58
C PRO A 113 0.71 -10.30 10.71
N MET A 114 1.05 -9.16 10.10
CA MET A 114 0.21 -7.96 10.10
C MET A 114 -0.75 -7.87 8.90
N PHE A 115 -0.73 -8.86 7.99
CA PHE A 115 -1.52 -8.84 6.77
C PHE A 115 -3.02 -8.71 7.06
N VAL A 116 -3.58 -9.64 7.85
CA VAL A 116 -5.02 -9.65 8.13
C VAL A 116 -5.46 -8.38 8.86
N MET A 117 -4.65 -7.89 9.79
CA MET A 117 -4.91 -6.61 10.48
C MET A 117 -5.00 -5.45 9.48
N GLN A 118 -4.09 -5.37 8.51
CA GLN A 118 -4.08 -4.32 7.47
C GLN A 118 -5.27 -4.45 6.52
N VAL A 119 -5.63 -5.68 6.11
CA VAL A 119 -6.83 -5.94 5.29
C VAL A 119 -8.09 -5.49 6.03
N ARG A 120 -8.26 -5.87 7.30
CA ARG A 120 -9.40 -5.45 8.11
C ARG A 120 -9.50 -3.94 8.26
N ALA A 121 -8.37 -3.26 8.44
CA ALA A 121 -8.34 -1.80 8.51
C ALA A 121 -8.84 -1.16 7.19
N ALA A 122 -8.42 -1.70 6.04
CA ALA A 122 -8.90 -1.25 4.73
C ALA A 122 -10.40 -1.53 4.53
N LEU A 123 -10.87 -2.74 4.85
CA LEU A 123 -12.30 -3.11 4.74
C LEU A 123 -13.18 -2.25 5.66
N LYS A 124 -12.72 -1.97 6.87
CA LYS A 124 -13.43 -1.07 7.80
C LYS A 124 -13.49 0.36 7.27
N TYR A 125 -12.42 0.81 6.62
CA TYR A 125 -12.41 2.11 5.95
C TYR A 125 -13.43 2.16 4.80
N ILE A 126 -13.51 1.11 3.98
CA ILE A 126 -14.50 0.99 2.89
C ILE A 126 -15.93 1.01 3.43
N GLN A 127 -16.19 0.28 4.53
CA GLN A 127 -17.48 0.26 5.20
C GLN A 127 -17.91 1.67 5.67
N GLN A 128 -16.96 2.44 6.23
CA GLN A 128 -17.22 3.80 6.74
C GLN A 128 -17.37 4.85 5.63
N HIS A 129 -16.74 4.61 4.48
CA HIS A 129 -16.66 5.55 3.37
C HIS A 129 -17.08 4.91 2.04
N PRO A 130 -18.34 4.48 1.88
CA PRO A 130 -18.80 3.80 0.67
C PRO A 130 -18.72 4.69 -0.59
N PHE A 131 -18.66 6.01 -0.41
CA PHE A 131 -18.52 7.01 -1.49
C PHE A 131 -17.42 8.02 -1.13
N PRO A 132 -16.12 7.67 -1.23
CA PRO A 132 -15.03 8.50 -0.72
C PRO A 132 -14.91 9.83 -1.47
N GLY A 133 -15.38 9.94 -2.72
CA GLY A 133 -15.47 11.22 -3.42
C GLY A 133 -16.35 12.27 -2.72
N VAL A 134 -17.27 11.83 -1.86
CA VAL A 134 -18.13 12.72 -1.06
C VAL A 134 -17.65 12.78 0.39
N THR A 135 -17.34 11.63 1.00
CA THR A 135 -17.07 11.55 2.44
C THR A 135 -15.61 11.80 2.82
N VAL A 136 -14.67 11.61 1.89
CA VAL A 136 -13.23 11.75 2.13
C VAL A 136 -12.64 12.94 1.38
N PHE A 137 -13.06 13.14 0.12
CA PHE A 137 -12.53 14.18 -0.76
C PHE A 137 -13.59 15.25 -1.10
N PRO A 138 -14.09 16.01 -0.11
CA PRO A 138 -15.09 17.05 -0.35
C PRO A 138 -14.57 18.06 -1.38
N ASP A 139 -15.47 18.57 -2.22
CA ASP A 139 -15.16 19.47 -3.34
C ASP A 139 -14.12 18.90 -4.33
N ASN A 140 -14.00 17.57 -4.41
CA ASN A 140 -13.00 16.88 -5.23
C ASN A 140 -11.56 17.29 -4.89
N ARG A 141 -11.30 17.59 -3.60
CA ARG A 141 -9.97 18.00 -3.14
C ARG A 141 -9.15 16.80 -2.64
N PRO A 142 -7.92 16.61 -3.13
CA PRO A 142 -7.01 15.60 -2.59
C PRO A 142 -6.50 15.97 -1.20
N HIS A 143 -5.96 14.99 -0.50
CA HIS A 143 -5.17 15.22 0.70
C HIS A 143 -3.70 15.43 0.34
N TYR A 144 -3.10 16.49 0.86
CA TYR A 144 -1.67 16.79 0.68
C TYR A 144 -0.91 16.58 1.99
N PHE A 145 0.31 16.08 1.87
CA PHE A 145 1.22 15.88 3.00
C PHE A 145 2.62 16.36 2.66
N ARG A 146 3.31 16.94 3.65
CA ARG A 146 4.73 17.30 3.56
C ARG A 146 5.50 16.70 4.73
N LYS A 147 6.81 16.62 4.59
CA LYS A 147 7.69 16.27 5.71
C LYS A 147 7.93 17.50 6.58
N ASP A 148 7.81 17.34 7.89
CA ASP A 148 8.30 18.34 8.84
C ASP A 148 9.83 18.24 9.02
N GLU A 149 10.40 19.06 9.89
CA GLU A 149 11.83 19.06 10.19
C GLU A 149 12.32 17.73 10.80
N GLY A 150 11.43 16.99 11.47
CA GLY A 150 11.70 15.65 12.03
C GLY A 150 11.57 14.52 11.01
N GLY A 151 11.15 14.82 9.78
CA GLY A 151 10.90 13.82 8.75
C GLY A 151 9.60 13.04 8.94
N ALA A 152 8.67 13.51 9.77
CA ALA A 152 7.32 12.97 9.89
C ALA A 152 6.41 13.56 8.79
N TRP A 153 5.42 12.80 8.32
CA TRP A 153 4.42 13.32 7.39
C TRP A 153 3.36 14.14 8.15
N ILE A 154 3.16 15.39 7.76
CA ILE A 154 2.12 16.27 8.30
C ILE A 154 1.14 16.70 7.20
N PRO A 155 -0.17 16.81 7.51
CA PRO A 155 -1.14 17.37 6.58
C PRO A 155 -0.75 18.79 6.12
N PHE A 156 -0.99 19.08 4.85
CA PHE A 156 -0.76 20.39 4.26
C PHE A 156 -2.06 20.88 3.62
N CYS A 157 -2.57 22.02 4.07
CA CYS A 157 -3.74 22.67 3.46
C CYS A 157 -3.27 23.68 2.42
N TYR A 158 -3.73 23.51 1.18
CA TYR A 158 -3.57 24.48 0.10
C TYR A 158 -4.73 25.47 0.08
#